data_AF-A0A3C0KV25-F1
#
_entry.id   AF-A0A3C0KV25-F1
#
_cell.length_a   1.000
_cell.length_b   1.000
_cell.length_c   1.000
_cell.angle_alpha   90.00
_cell.angle_beta   90.00
_cell.angle_gamma   90.00
#
_symmetry.space_group_name_H-M   'P 1'
#
loop_
_entity.id
_entity.type
_entity.pdbx_description
1 polymer ?
#
loop_
_entity_poly.entity_id
_entity_poly.type
_entity_poly.pdbx_seq_one_letter_code
_entity_poly.pdbx_strand_id
1 'polypeptide(L)'
;MTVVATDDQRIFDAVTAFGGRAVLTAAVHPSGTDRIHEAASLLHLDDEDIVVNIQGDQPLFNPIQIEEVVQPLRDDPSIPMSTLIYRIVRDEEIGHPNAVKTVCDAHGFALYFSRATVPYVRDQGKKADYYKHHGIYAYRRDFLRTFAALPVGKLEQLEALEQLRALEYGYKIKVVETLLDSVEVDTPAELERVRQLLLHG
;
A
#
# COMPACT_ATOMS: atom_id res chain seq x y z
N MET A 1 -14.80 7.32 -7.38
CA MET A 1 -15.16 6.20 -8.29
C MET A 1 -14.34 4.98 -7.87
N THR A 2 -14.87 3.77 -8.01
CA THR A 2 -14.13 2.52 -7.69
C THR A 2 -14.08 1.64 -8.94
N VAL A 3 -12.90 1.11 -9.25
CA VAL A 3 -12.64 0.28 -10.44
C VAL A 3 -11.63 -0.80 -10.07
N VAL A 4 -11.87 -2.03 -10.51
CA VAL A 4 -10.90 -3.13 -10.42
C VAL A 4 -10.03 -3.16 -11.68
N ALA A 5 -8.71 -3.06 -11.52
CA ALA A 5 -7.77 -3.24 -12.61
C ALA A 5 -7.26 -4.70 -12.62
N THR A 6 -7.41 -5.40 -13.73
CA THR A 6 -7.02 -6.82 -13.87
C THR A 6 -6.46 -7.09 -15.26
N ASP A 7 -5.64 -8.11 -15.43
CA ASP A 7 -5.21 -8.63 -16.74
C ASP A 7 -5.98 -9.89 -17.16
N ASP A 8 -6.74 -10.49 -16.24
CA ASP A 8 -7.47 -11.72 -16.47
C ASP A 8 -8.94 -11.46 -16.77
N GLN A 9 -9.40 -11.96 -17.93
CA GLN A 9 -10.80 -11.88 -18.36
C GLN A 9 -11.76 -12.51 -17.34
N ARG A 10 -11.36 -13.59 -16.67
CA ARG A 10 -12.20 -14.27 -15.66
C ARG A 10 -12.49 -13.37 -14.47
N ILE A 11 -11.50 -12.57 -14.04
CA ILE A 11 -11.67 -11.59 -12.95
C ILE A 11 -12.54 -10.43 -13.44
N PHE A 12 -12.31 -9.94 -14.66
CA PHE A 12 -13.13 -8.89 -15.27
C PHE A 12 -14.61 -9.29 -15.33
N ASP A 13 -14.89 -10.50 -15.84
CA ASP A 13 -16.25 -11.05 -15.96
C ASP A 13 -16.88 -11.24 -14.58
N ALA A 14 -16.13 -11.75 -13.60
CA ALA A 14 -16.62 -11.89 -12.24
C ALA A 14 -17.00 -10.54 -11.61
N VAL A 15 -16.17 -9.50 -11.78
CA VAL A 15 -16.43 -8.16 -11.24
C VAL A 15 -17.65 -7.52 -11.88
N THR A 16 -17.75 -7.59 -13.21
CA THR A 16 -18.87 -7.01 -13.96
C THR A 16 -20.18 -7.75 -13.71
N ALA A 17 -20.14 -9.08 -13.48
CA ALA A 17 -21.33 -9.89 -13.20
C ALA A 17 -22.06 -9.48 -11.91
N PHE A 18 -21.34 -8.95 -10.89
CA PHE A 18 -21.97 -8.40 -9.69
C PHE A 18 -22.22 -6.88 -9.75
N GLY A 19 -22.03 -6.25 -10.92
CA GLY A 19 -22.27 -4.82 -11.14
C GLY A 19 -21.10 -3.91 -10.79
N GLY A 20 -19.92 -4.47 -10.51
CA GLY A 20 -18.69 -3.72 -10.33
C GLY A 20 -18.15 -3.15 -11.65
N ARG A 21 -17.25 -2.17 -11.56
CA ARG A 21 -16.50 -1.66 -12.71
C ARG A 21 -15.13 -2.32 -12.74
N ALA A 22 -14.74 -2.83 -13.89
CA ALA A 22 -13.40 -3.35 -14.11
C ALA A 22 -12.77 -2.75 -15.37
N VAL A 23 -11.45 -2.71 -15.42
CA VAL A 23 -10.66 -2.37 -16.60
C VAL A 23 -9.64 -3.46 -16.84
N LEU A 24 -9.49 -3.87 -18.10
CA LEU A 24 -8.42 -4.75 -18.52
C LEU A 24 -7.14 -3.93 -18.68
N THR A 25 -6.08 -4.44 -18.08
CA THR A 25 -4.72 -3.90 -18.08
C THR A 25 -3.79 -4.92 -18.71
N ALA A 26 -2.61 -4.49 -19.15
CA ALA A 26 -1.63 -5.38 -19.75
C ALA A 26 -1.18 -6.48 -18.77
N ALA A 27 -1.00 -7.70 -19.28
CA ALA A 27 -0.55 -8.84 -18.48
C ALA A 27 0.95 -8.80 -18.10
N VAL A 28 1.72 -7.86 -18.66
CA VAL A 28 3.18 -7.80 -18.55
C VAL A 28 3.66 -6.71 -17.59
N HIS A 29 2.77 -6.15 -16.77
CA HIS A 29 3.17 -5.15 -15.78
C HIS A 29 4.07 -5.78 -14.71
N PRO A 30 5.26 -5.21 -14.46
CA PRO A 30 6.19 -5.76 -13.48
C PRO A 30 5.75 -5.47 -12.04
N SER A 31 4.84 -4.52 -11.84
CA SER A 31 4.45 -4.04 -10.52
C SER A 31 2.98 -3.60 -10.45
N GLY A 32 2.45 -3.48 -9.22
CA GLY A 32 1.06 -3.07 -8.99
C GLY A 32 0.85 -1.62 -9.40
N THR A 33 1.84 -0.77 -9.19
CA THR A 33 1.71 0.65 -9.53
C THR A 33 1.74 0.93 -11.03
N ASP A 34 2.43 0.11 -11.83
CA ASP A 34 2.37 0.21 -13.30
C ASP A 34 0.96 -0.10 -13.84
N ARG A 35 0.32 -1.12 -13.26
CA ARG A 35 -1.07 -1.49 -13.56
C ARG A 35 -2.04 -0.35 -13.25
N ILE A 36 -1.82 0.35 -12.14
CA ILE A 36 -2.67 1.46 -11.70
C ILE A 36 -2.45 2.68 -12.57
N HIS A 37 -1.21 2.93 -12.99
CA HIS A 37 -0.91 3.99 -13.94
C HIS A 37 -1.63 3.77 -15.28
N GLU A 38 -1.62 2.55 -15.82
CA GLU A 38 -2.37 2.22 -17.03
C GLU A 38 -3.88 2.39 -16.80
N ALA A 39 -4.43 1.83 -15.71
CA ALA A 39 -5.85 1.94 -15.39
C ALA A 39 -6.29 3.41 -15.28
N ALA A 40 -5.50 4.25 -14.60
CA ALA A 40 -5.78 5.68 -14.48
C ALA A 40 -5.73 6.40 -15.84
N SER A 41 -4.87 5.95 -16.76
CA SER A 41 -4.81 6.47 -18.13
C SER A 41 -6.04 6.07 -18.95
N LEU A 42 -6.47 4.81 -18.86
CA LEU A 42 -7.69 4.30 -19.51
C LEU A 42 -8.97 4.96 -19.00
N LEU A 43 -8.97 5.37 -17.74
CA LEU A 43 -10.07 6.10 -17.11
C LEU A 43 -10.04 7.61 -17.37
N HIS A 44 -9.03 8.12 -18.08
CA HIS A 44 -8.84 9.54 -18.39
C HIS A 44 -8.85 10.42 -17.13
N LEU A 45 -8.19 9.98 -16.06
CA LEU A 45 -8.03 10.78 -14.84
C LEU A 45 -7.11 11.97 -15.10
N ASP A 46 -7.46 13.11 -14.51
CA ASP A 46 -6.69 14.36 -14.59
C ASP A 46 -5.45 14.29 -13.69
N ASP A 47 -4.42 15.07 -14.00
CA ASP A 47 -3.14 15.04 -13.27
C ASP A 47 -3.27 15.43 -11.78
N GLU A 48 -4.31 16.18 -11.43
CA GLU A 48 -4.63 16.60 -10.05
C GLU A 48 -5.47 15.56 -9.28
N ASP A 49 -5.96 14.51 -9.94
CA ASP A 49 -6.74 13.46 -9.28
C ASP A 49 -5.89 12.68 -8.27
N ILE A 50 -6.53 12.23 -7.19
CA ILE A 50 -5.93 11.33 -6.22
C ILE A 50 -6.39 9.90 -6.50
N VAL A 51 -5.43 9.00 -6.69
CA VAL A 51 -5.66 7.57 -6.92
C VAL A 51 -5.32 6.81 -5.65
N VAL A 52 -6.28 6.06 -5.12
CA VAL A 52 -6.06 5.16 -3.98
C VAL A 52 -5.90 3.74 -4.48
N ASN A 53 -4.74 3.15 -4.22
CA ASN A 53 -4.46 1.74 -4.46
C ASN A 53 -4.90 0.91 -3.26
N ILE A 54 -5.78 -0.06 -3.50
CA ILE A 54 -6.18 -1.08 -2.54
C ILE A 54 -5.90 -2.42 -3.20
N GLN A 55 -5.05 -3.24 -2.58
CA GLN A 55 -4.69 -4.53 -3.15
C GLN A 55 -5.86 -5.53 -3.06
N GLY A 56 -5.98 -6.40 -4.08
CA GLY A 56 -7.07 -7.37 -4.19
C GLY A 56 -7.02 -8.52 -3.18
N ASP A 57 -5.87 -8.70 -2.52
CA ASP A 57 -5.60 -9.66 -1.45
C ASP A 57 -5.87 -9.11 -0.04
N GLN A 58 -6.37 -7.85 0.06
CA GLN A 58 -6.84 -7.22 1.29
C GLN A 58 -8.39 -7.12 1.29
N PRO A 59 -9.12 -8.23 1.51
CA PRO A 59 -10.59 -8.23 1.47
C PRO A 59 -11.22 -7.50 2.66
N LEU A 60 -10.46 -7.30 3.73
CA LEU A 60 -10.90 -6.62 4.94
C LEU A 60 -10.11 -5.32 5.11
N PHE A 61 -10.72 -4.21 4.73
CA PHE A 61 -10.24 -2.87 5.09
C PHE A 61 -11.43 -2.02 5.53
N ASN A 62 -11.17 -1.04 6.39
CA ASN A 62 -12.19 -0.12 6.82
C ASN A 62 -12.22 1.11 5.90
N PRO A 63 -13.39 1.57 5.42
CA PRO A 63 -13.47 2.78 4.61
C PRO A 63 -12.79 4.02 5.21
N ILE A 64 -12.68 4.12 6.54
CA ILE A 64 -11.94 5.19 7.23
C ILE A 64 -10.47 5.23 6.78
N GLN A 65 -9.85 4.08 6.50
CA GLN A 65 -8.46 4.00 6.04
C GLN A 65 -8.26 4.68 4.67
N ILE A 66 -9.29 4.69 3.81
CA ILE A 66 -9.23 5.44 2.54
C ILE A 66 -9.16 6.95 2.83
N GLU A 67 -9.98 7.44 3.77
CA GLU A 67 -9.95 8.85 4.13
C GLU A 67 -8.63 9.22 4.82
N GLU A 68 -8.15 8.39 5.75
CA GLU A 68 -6.86 8.57 6.44
C GLU A 68 -5.68 8.66 5.46
N VAL A 69 -5.63 7.78 4.45
CA VAL A 69 -4.51 7.79 3.50
C VAL A 69 -4.61 8.97 2.53
N VAL A 70 -5.82 9.40 2.14
CA VAL A 70 -6.02 10.51 1.20
C VAL A 70 -5.81 11.88 1.86
N GLN A 71 -6.16 12.03 3.14
CA GLN A 71 -6.20 13.32 3.82
C GLN A 71 -4.91 14.14 3.68
N PRO A 72 -3.69 13.59 3.82
CA PRO A 72 -2.47 14.38 3.67
C PRO A 72 -2.29 14.99 2.26
N LEU A 73 -2.75 14.31 1.21
CA LEU A 73 -2.71 14.83 -0.15
C LEU A 73 -3.79 15.91 -0.36
N ARG A 74 -4.89 15.89 0.38
CA ARG A 74 -5.86 16.99 0.32
C ARG A 74 -5.34 18.24 1.02
N ASP A 75 -4.66 18.06 2.14
CA ASP A 75 -4.17 19.16 2.97
C ASP A 75 -2.92 19.83 2.40
N ASP A 76 -2.06 19.08 1.72
CA ASP A 76 -0.79 19.59 1.19
C ASP A 76 -0.55 19.15 -0.27
N PRO A 77 -0.68 20.09 -1.23
CA PRO A 77 -0.32 19.91 -2.65
C PRO A 77 1.08 19.36 -2.90
N SER A 78 2.04 19.61 -2.01
CA SER A 78 3.43 19.18 -2.17
C SER A 78 3.67 17.71 -1.84
N ILE A 79 2.71 17.02 -1.21
CA ILE A 79 2.82 15.60 -0.88
C ILE A 79 2.44 14.78 -2.13
N PRO A 80 3.37 13.99 -2.70
CA PRO A 80 3.11 13.25 -3.94
C PRO A 80 2.40 11.91 -3.68
N MET A 81 2.67 11.29 -2.55
CA MET A 81 2.08 10.02 -2.14
C MET A 81 2.05 9.85 -0.61
N SER A 82 1.15 9.00 -0.15
CA SER A 82 1.02 8.59 1.24
C SER A 82 0.68 7.11 1.37
N THR A 83 0.91 6.57 2.57
CA THR A 83 0.53 5.21 2.96
C THR A 83 0.13 5.16 4.44
N LEU A 84 -0.40 4.02 4.88
CA LEU A 84 -0.78 3.77 6.26
C LEU A 84 0.24 2.91 6.99
N ILE A 85 0.35 3.17 8.28
CA ILE A 85 1.14 2.36 9.22
C ILE A 85 0.29 2.02 10.44
N TYR A 86 0.54 0.86 11.02
CA TYR A 86 -0.15 0.40 12.22
C TYR A 86 0.88 0.09 13.30
N ARG A 87 0.68 0.62 14.50
CA ARG A 87 1.51 0.28 15.64
C ARG A 87 1.33 -1.20 15.98
N ILE A 88 2.41 -1.96 15.87
CA ILE A 88 2.41 -3.39 16.17
C ILE A 88 2.08 -3.57 17.66
N VAL A 89 1.02 -4.33 17.92
CA VAL A 89 0.57 -4.68 19.29
C VAL A 89 0.94 -6.11 19.69
N ARG A 90 1.23 -6.97 18.70
CA ARG A 90 1.60 -8.37 18.89
C ARG A 90 3.10 -8.55 18.68
N ASP A 91 3.80 -9.02 19.71
CA ASP A 91 5.26 -9.13 19.68
C ASP A 91 5.74 -10.07 18.55
N GLU A 92 4.96 -11.08 18.18
CA GLU A 92 5.28 -11.99 17.09
C GLU A 92 5.37 -11.30 15.71
N GLU A 93 4.67 -10.17 15.51
CA GLU A 93 4.70 -9.43 14.25
C GLU A 93 5.98 -8.59 14.09
N ILE A 94 6.67 -8.22 15.18
CA ILE A 94 7.87 -7.37 15.15
C ILE A 94 9.00 -8.03 14.34
N GLY A 95 9.17 -9.33 14.52
CA GLY A 95 10.19 -10.13 13.82
C GLY A 95 9.71 -10.76 12.51
N HIS A 96 8.42 -10.67 12.19
CA HIS A 96 7.85 -11.41 11.07
C HIS A 96 8.24 -10.77 9.72
N PRO A 97 8.80 -11.53 8.75
CA PRO A 97 9.28 -10.97 7.49
C PRO A 97 8.16 -10.49 6.55
N ASN A 98 6.92 -10.97 6.72
CA ASN A 98 5.75 -10.47 5.97
C ASN A 98 5.18 -9.19 6.61
N ALA A 99 5.42 -8.94 7.89
CA ALA A 99 5.09 -7.66 8.49
C ALA A 99 6.21 -6.67 8.12
N VAL A 100 6.01 -5.87 7.09
CA VAL A 100 7.00 -4.86 6.67
C VAL A 100 7.07 -3.78 7.75
N LYS A 101 8.26 -3.52 8.30
CA LYS A 101 8.47 -2.46 9.30
C LYS A 101 8.80 -1.15 8.63
N THR A 102 8.43 -0.05 9.26
CA THR A 102 8.81 1.29 8.82
C THR A 102 9.21 2.18 9.99
N VAL A 103 10.10 3.12 9.70
CA VAL A 103 10.52 4.19 10.59
C VAL A 103 10.32 5.52 9.89
N CYS A 104 9.89 6.53 10.63
CA CYS A 104 9.55 7.84 10.08
C CYS A 104 10.31 8.97 10.77
N ASP A 105 10.38 10.11 10.10
CA ASP A 105 10.89 11.35 10.69
C ASP A 105 9.85 12.01 11.62
N ALA A 106 10.26 13.11 12.25
CA ALA A 106 9.39 13.87 13.16
C ALA A 106 8.21 14.57 12.47
N HIS A 107 8.19 14.61 11.13
CA HIS A 107 7.14 15.19 10.33
C HIS A 107 6.22 14.12 9.70
N GLY A 108 6.41 12.84 10.05
CA GLY A 108 5.61 11.73 9.54
C GLY A 108 5.91 11.40 8.08
N PHE A 109 7.15 11.57 7.62
CA PHE A 109 7.61 10.98 6.36
C PHE A 109 8.40 9.72 6.62
N ALA A 110 8.17 8.68 5.80
CA ALA A 110 8.96 7.45 5.89
C ALA A 110 10.44 7.75 5.63
N LEU A 111 11.29 7.27 6.52
CA LEU A 111 12.74 7.23 6.33
C LEU A 111 13.14 5.94 5.62
N TYR A 112 12.52 4.81 5.96
CA TYR A 112 12.79 3.52 5.35
C TYR A 112 11.66 2.50 5.59
N PHE A 113 11.56 1.52 4.69
CA PHE A 113 10.75 0.31 4.84
C PHE A 113 11.65 -0.92 4.79
N SER A 114 11.42 -1.92 5.64
CA SER A 114 12.25 -3.11 5.66
C SER A 114 11.50 -4.33 6.16
N ARG A 115 11.85 -5.50 5.63
CA ARG A 115 11.45 -6.78 6.24
C ARG A 115 12.25 -7.08 7.51
N ALA A 116 13.42 -6.44 7.69
CA ALA A 116 14.17 -6.49 8.94
C ALA A 116 13.47 -5.70 10.06
N THR A 117 13.75 -6.05 11.30
CA THR A 117 13.22 -5.34 12.47
C THR A 117 13.90 -3.98 12.60
N VAL A 118 13.15 -2.93 12.30
CA VAL A 118 13.56 -1.53 12.46
C VAL A 118 12.54 -0.78 13.33
N PRO A 119 12.99 0.09 14.26
CA PRO A 119 14.38 0.41 14.57
C PRO A 119 15.06 -0.70 15.40
N TYR A 120 16.37 -0.84 15.27
CA TYR A 120 17.15 -1.69 16.18
C TYR A 120 17.37 -0.96 17.52
N VAL A 121 16.99 -1.60 18.63
CA VAL A 121 17.19 -1.07 19.98
C VAL A 121 18.51 -1.59 20.55
N ARG A 122 19.55 -0.73 20.55
CA ARG A 122 20.91 -1.10 20.97
C ARG A 122 21.02 -1.42 22.46
N ASP A 123 20.42 -0.59 23.31
CA ASP A 123 20.62 -0.67 24.76
C ASP A 123 19.54 -1.55 25.40
N GLN A 124 19.95 -2.47 26.28
CA GLN A 124 19.01 -3.27 27.07
C GLN A 124 18.19 -2.36 27.99
N GLY A 125 16.86 -2.55 28.02
CA GLY A 125 15.93 -1.79 28.87
C GLY A 125 15.21 -0.63 28.17
N LYS A 126 15.60 -0.27 26.94
CA LYS A 126 14.79 0.63 26.10
C LYS A 126 13.73 -0.17 25.36
N LYS A 127 12.56 0.46 25.17
CA LYS A 127 11.50 -0.04 24.31
C LYS A 127 11.31 0.95 23.17
N ALA A 128 10.99 0.43 22.00
CA ALA A 128 10.60 1.21 20.83
C ALA A 128 9.20 0.77 20.40
N ASP A 129 8.49 1.69 19.79
CA ASP A 129 7.28 1.37 19.04
C ASP A 129 7.70 0.89 17.66
N TYR A 130 7.11 -0.23 17.23
CA TYR A 130 7.31 -0.78 15.90
C TYR A 130 6.05 -0.56 15.08
N TYR A 131 6.22 -0.17 13.83
CA TYR A 131 5.11 0.12 12.94
C TYR A 131 5.14 -0.83 11.76
N LYS A 132 4.03 -1.52 11.54
CA LYS A 132 3.76 -2.33 10.36
C LYS A 132 3.24 -1.42 9.26
N HIS A 133 3.80 -1.51 8.08
CA HIS A 133 3.29 -0.85 6.87
C HIS A 133 2.08 -1.60 6.32
N HIS A 134 1.05 -0.88 5.88
CA HIS A 134 -0.11 -1.43 5.17
C HIS A 134 -0.03 -1.07 3.69
N GLY A 135 -0.25 -2.04 2.81
CA GLY A 135 -0.19 -1.88 1.34
C GLY A 135 -1.25 -0.96 0.69
N ILE A 136 -1.86 -0.04 1.44
CA ILE A 136 -2.81 0.94 0.94
C ILE A 136 -2.07 2.26 0.68
N TYR A 137 -2.14 2.73 -0.55
CA TYR A 137 -1.45 3.96 -0.95
C TYR A 137 -2.40 4.96 -1.57
N ALA A 138 -2.18 6.25 -1.33
CA ALA A 138 -2.73 7.31 -2.15
C ALA A 138 -1.61 7.98 -2.95
N TYR A 139 -1.88 8.26 -4.21
CA TYR A 139 -0.97 8.93 -5.14
C TYR A 139 -1.68 10.10 -5.77
N ARG A 140 -0.96 11.20 -6.00
CA ARG A 140 -1.37 12.14 -7.05
C ARG A 140 -1.17 11.50 -8.41
N ARG A 141 -2.07 11.76 -9.35
CA ARG A 141 -2.04 11.15 -10.68
C ARG A 141 -0.79 11.52 -11.47
N ASP A 142 -0.32 12.77 -11.36
CA ASP A 142 0.92 13.25 -11.97
C ASP A 142 2.17 12.52 -11.42
N PHE A 143 2.22 12.30 -10.10
CA PHE A 143 3.29 11.58 -9.45
C PHE A 143 3.22 10.09 -9.78
N LEU A 144 2.04 9.49 -9.83
CA LEU A 144 1.85 8.10 -10.25
C LEU A 144 2.47 7.82 -11.63
N ARG A 145 2.30 8.74 -12.58
CA ARG A 145 2.96 8.69 -13.90
C ARG A 145 4.48 8.76 -13.77
N THR A 146 4.98 9.66 -12.92
CA THR A 146 6.42 9.81 -12.67
C THR A 146 7.00 8.54 -12.07
N PHE A 147 6.34 7.97 -11.05
CA PHE A 147 6.77 6.77 -10.33
C PHE A 147 6.81 5.54 -11.24
N ALA A 148 5.77 5.32 -12.07
CA ALA A 148 5.74 4.23 -13.05
C ALA A 148 6.86 4.32 -14.10
N ALA A 149 7.36 5.53 -14.38
CA ALA A 149 8.50 5.74 -15.29
C ALA A 149 9.87 5.57 -14.61
N LEU A 150 9.94 5.46 -13.29
CA LEU A 150 11.21 5.24 -12.59
C LEU A 150 11.74 3.82 -12.85
N PRO A 151 13.04 3.66 -13.11
CA PRO A 151 13.66 2.33 -13.13
C PRO A 151 13.48 1.64 -11.77
N VAL A 152 13.37 0.30 -11.82
CA VAL A 152 13.29 -0.52 -10.61
C VAL A 152 14.51 -0.26 -9.72
N GLY A 153 14.26 0.02 -8.45
CA GLY A 153 15.27 0.38 -7.47
C GLY A 153 16.12 -0.81 -7.03
N LYS A 154 17.31 -0.55 -6.49
CA LYS A 154 18.17 -1.61 -5.94
C LYS A 154 17.60 -2.14 -4.63
N LEU A 155 17.17 -1.25 -3.74
CA LEU A 155 16.59 -1.63 -2.45
C LEU A 155 15.23 -2.29 -2.66
N GLU A 156 14.44 -1.79 -3.60
CA GLU A 156 13.22 -2.44 -4.05
C GLU A 156 13.44 -3.92 -4.40
N GLN A 157 14.45 -4.25 -5.22
CA GLN A 157 14.74 -5.64 -5.60
C GLN A 157 15.20 -6.50 -4.42
N LEU A 158 16.01 -5.93 -3.53
CA LEU A 158 16.58 -6.66 -2.39
C LEU A 158 15.54 -6.96 -1.31
N GLU A 159 14.65 -6.01 -1.03
CA GLU A 159 13.59 -6.15 -0.02
C GLU A 159 12.28 -6.68 -0.61
N ALA A 160 12.14 -6.71 -1.93
CA ALA A 160 10.87 -6.93 -2.62
C ALA A 160 9.77 -5.99 -2.10
N LEU A 161 10.06 -4.68 -2.12
CA LEU A 161 9.21 -3.58 -1.64
C LEU A 161 9.21 -2.42 -2.64
N GLU A 162 8.14 -2.31 -3.42
CA GLU A 162 8.01 -1.36 -4.54
C GLU A 162 8.19 0.11 -4.10
N GLN A 163 7.67 0.47 -2.94
CA GLN A 163 7.73 1.84 -2.41
C GLN A 163 9.14 2.32 -2.10
N LEU A 164 10.12 1.42 -1.96
CA LEU A 164 11.52 1.81 -1.82
C LEU A 164 12.04 2.53 -3.07
N ARG A 165 11.47 2.27 -4.25
CA ARG A 165 11.79 3.00 -5.48
C ARG A 165 11.57 4.51 -5.31
N ALA A 166 10.48 4.93 -4.68
CA ALA A 166 10.21 6.35 -4.45
C ALA A 166 11.30 6.97 -3.56
N LEU A 167 11.68 6.28 -2.48
CA LEU A 167 12.72 6.75 -1.57
C LEU A 167 14.11 6.80 -2.25
N GLU A 168 14.47 5.78 -3.03
CA GLU A 168 15.73 5.70 -3.76
C GLU A 168 15.92 6.85 -4.77
N TYR A 169 14.82 7.31 -5.38
CA TYR A 169 14.82 8.45 -6.30
C TYR A 169 14.55 9.80 -5.62
N GLY A 170 14.57 9.85 -4.29
CA GLY A 170 14.51 11.09 -3.52
C GLY A 170 13.12 11.66 -3.27
N TYR A 171 12.07 10.90 -3.59
CA TYR A 171 10.70 11.28 -3.26
C TYR A 171 10.38 10.96 -1.80
N LYS A 172 9.47 11.74 -1.22
CA LYS A 172 8.99 11.55 0.14
C LYS A 172 7.68 10.79 0.14
N ILE A 173 7.52 9.90 1.12
CA ILE A 173 6.29 9.15 1.36
C ILE A 173 5.72 9.62 2.69
N LYS A 174 4.52 10.22 2.67
CA LYS A 174 3.83 10.56 3.92
C LYS A 174 3.27 9.29 4.55
N VAL A 175 3.51 9.07 5.84
CA VAL A 175 2.93 7.96 6.59
C VAL A 175 1.87 8.48 7.56
N VAL A 176 0.76 7.75 7.65
CA VAL A 176 -0.34 8.04 8.57
C VAL A 176 -0.55 6.83 9.46
N GLU A 177 -0.50 7.03 10.78
CA GLU A 177 -0.80 5.98 11.73
C GLU A 177 -2.32 5.74 11.76
N THR A 178 -2.73 4.49 11.51
CA THR A 178 -4.11 4.03 11.63
C THR A 178 -4.25 3.15 12.87
N LEU A 179 -5.42 3.18 13.51
CA LEU A 179 -5.74 2.31 14.64
C LEU A 179 -6.27 0.94 14.19
N LEU A 180 -6.41 0.73 12.89
CA LEU A 180 -7.06 -0.43 12.30
C LEU A 180 -6.02 -1.31 11.63
N ASP A 181 -5.85 -2.52 12.16
CA ASP A 181 -5.00 -3.54 11.57
C ASP A 181 -5.57 -4.00 10.21
N SER A 182 -4.70 -4.37 9.27
CA SER A 182 -5.08 -4.98 8.00
C SER A 182 -4.64 -6.44 7.97
N VAL A 183 -5.53 -7.32 7.50
CA VAL A 183 -5.23 -8.75 7.33
C VAL A 183 -5.13 -9.05 5.84
N GLU A 184 -3.90 -9.31 5.40
CA GLU A 184 -3.59 -9.78 4.05
C GLU A 184 -3.88 -11.27 3.93
N VAL A 185 -4.24 -11.71 2.72
CA VAL A 185 -4.54 -13.11 2.39
C VAL A 185 -3.49 -13.65 1.42
N ASP A 186 -2.35 -14.08 1.97
CA ASP A 186 -1.26 -14.70 1.20
C ASP A 186 -1.24 -16.22 1.33
N THR A 187 -1.88 -16.76 2.37
CA THR A 187 -1.86 -18.18 2.71
C THR A 187 -3.28 -18.76 2.88
N PRO A 188 -3.45 -20.08 2.69
CA PRO A 188 -4.73 -20.74 2.98
C PRO A 188 -5.21 -20.54 4.44
N ALA A 189 -4.29 -20.40 5.39
CA ALA A 189 -4.61 -20.15 6.79
C ALA A 189 -5.17 -18.73 7.01
N GLU A 190 -4.60 -17.74 6.34
CA GLU A 190 -5.11 -16.35 6.36
C GLU A 190 -6.47 -16.25 5.67
N LEU A 191 -6.67 -16.96 4.55
CA LEU A 191 -7.97 -17.03 3.89
C LEU A 191 -9.05 -17.56 4.82
N GLU A 192 -8.75 -18.61 5.58
CA GLU A 192 -9.69 -19.16 6.56
C GLU A 192 -9.95 -18.17 7.70
N ARG A 193 -8.91 -17.48 8.20
CA ARG A 193 -9.08 -16.42 9.20
C ARG A 193 -10.01 -15.30 8.70
N VAL A 194 -9.83 -14.84 7.47
CA VAL A 194 -10.70 -13.84 6.85
C VAL A 194 -12.13 -14.34 6.69
N ARG A 195 -12.33 -15.60 6.26
CA ARG A 195 -13.67 -16.20 6.16
C ARG A 195 -14.38 -16.22 7.51
N GLN A 196 -13.68 -16.59 8.58
CA GLN A 196 -14.25 -16.59 9.93
C GLN A 196 -14.65 -15.18 10.36
N LEU A 197 -13.84 -14.15 10.05
CA LEU A 197 -14.18 -12.75 10.33
C LEU A 197 -15.39 -12.26 9.53
N LEU A 198 -15.51 -12.62 8.25
CA LEU A 198 -16.64 -12.22 7.39
C LEU A 198 -17.96 -12.92 7.75
N LEU A 199 -17.90 -14.15 8.28
CA LEU A 199 -19.09 -14.92 8.65
C LEU A 199 -19.63 -14.56 10.04
N HIS A 200 -18.81 -13.95 10.90
CA HIS A 200 -19.16 -13.64 12.30
C HIS A 200 -19.09 -12.16 12.67
N GLY A 201 -18.74 -11.28 11.73
CA GLY A 201 -18.77 -9.81 11.86
C GLY A 201 -20.00 -9.21 11.21
#